data_AF-A0A7S1EL02-F1
#
_entry.id   AF-A0A7S1EL02-F1
#
_cell.length_a   1.000
_cell.length_b   1.000
_cell.length_c   1.000
_cell.angle_alpha   90.00
_cell.angle_beta   90.00
_cell.angle_gamma   90.00
#
_symmetry.space_group_name_H-M   'P 1'
#
loop_
_entity.id
_entity.type
_entity.pdbx_description
1 polymer ?
#
loop_
_entity_poly.entity_id
_entity_poly.type
_entity_poly.pdbx_seq_one_letter_code
_entity_poly.pdbx_strand_id
1 'polypeptide(L)'
;EVEKFQLFITSRMPNPHFTPELSARVTVIDFTVTMKGLEDQLLARVVLQEKPELQEERRKLLEEVNTYKKKISELQDDLLYRLANCTGSLLDDPDIIDVLNTTKKTSADVQEKLKNAREAEVRITTACEEFRPVADRGSLLYFLIAEMSTIEVMYQTSLAQFIQVFKLSMVHADKANIPAKRIENILHQLTFGTFLYISRGLFETHKEVFSLLLALKLQLNQNIITIDHFNCFLKGGAALDIASERKKPKSWIPDAAWLNIIEISRKLPLFKDLPDM
;
A
#
# COMPACT_ATOMS: atom_id res chain seq x y z
N GLU A 1 42.65 -4.39 -17.54
CA GLU A 1 41.20 -4.13 -17.37
C GLU A 1 41.00 -3.75 -15.91
N VAL A 2 40.59 -2.51 -15.63
CA VAL A 2 40.29 -2.13 -14.24
C VAL A 2 38.98 -2.84 -13.89
N GLU A 3 39.09 -3.79 -12.96
CA GLU A 3 38.01 -4.61 -12.46
C GLU A 3 36.78 -3.74 -12.13
N LYS A 4 35.61 -4.15 -12.63
CA LYS A 4 34.32 -3.52 -12.32
C LYS A 4 33.95 -3.77 -10.84
N PHE A 5 34.64 -3.10 -9.91
CA PHE A 5 34.30 -3.12 -8.50
C PHE A 5 33.10 -2.21 -8.24
N GLN A 6 32.10 -2.74 -7.53
CA GLN A 6 30.92 -2.00 -7.08
C GLN A 6 30.81 -2.14 -5.57
N LEU A 7 30.63 -1.02 -4.87
CA LEU A 7 30.44 -0.96 -3.42
C LEU A 7 28.98 -0.64 -3.10
N PHE A 8 28.33 -1.54 -2.35
CA PHE A 8 27.00 -1.31 -1.80
C PHE A 8 27.10 -1.17 -0.29
N ILE A 9 26.55 -0.09 0.26
CA ILE A 9 26.52 0.18 1.70
C ILE A 9 25.06 0.19 2.14
N THR A 10 24.74 -0.54 3.20
CA THR A 10 23.38 -0.61 3.76
C THR A 10 23.36 -0.07 5.18
N SER A 11 22.27 0.60 5.56
CA SER A 11 22.04 1.10 6.91
C SER A 11 20.70 0.57 7.44
N ARG A 12 20.65 0.24 8.73
CA ARG A 12 19.41 -0.12 9.44
C ARG A 12 18.76 1.07 10.14
N MET A 13 19.41 2.24 10.14
CA MET A 13 18.84 3.44 10.73
C MET A 13 17.75 3.99 9.81
N PRO A 14 16.54 4.28 10.32
CA PRO A 14 15.42 4.71 9.48
C PRO A 14 15.60 6.12 8.91
N ASN A 15 16.27 7.03 9.64
CA ASN A 15 16.54 8.39 9.16
C ASN A 15 18.00 8.80 9.47
N PRO A 16 18.97 8.29 8.70
CA PRO A 16 20.38 8.63 8.89
C PRO A 16 20.66 10.05 8.36
N HIS A 17 21.37 10.85 9.15
CA HIS A 17 21.85 12.15 8.71
C HIS A 17 23.16 12.00 7.90
N PHE A 18 23.07 12.18 6.59
CA PHE A 18 24.24 12.18 5.70
C PHE A 18 24.79 13.61 5.54
N THR A 19 26.12 13.74 5.56
CA THR A 19 26.76 15.03 5.28
C THR A 19 26.62 15.38 3.79
N PRO A 20 26.59 16.68 3.42
CA PRO A 20 26.50 17.09 2.02
C PRO A 20 27.61 16.51 1.15
N GLU A 21 28.82 16.35 1.71
CA GLU A 21 29.95 15.74 1.02
C GLU A 21 29.70 14.27 0.66
N LEU A 22 29.11 13.50 1.58
CA LEU A 22 28.77 12.10 1.32
C LEU A 22 27.65 12.02 0.29
N SER A 23 26.58 12.80 0.45
CA SER A 23 25.45 12.85 -0.48
C SER A 23 25.82 13.30 -1.90
N ALA A 24 26.92 14.05 -2.07
CA ALA A 24 27.45 14.41 -3.38
C ALA A 24 28.24 13.28 -4.06
N ARG A 25 28.79 12.33 -3.28
CA ARG A 25 29.66 11.24 -3.77
C ARG A 25 28.94 9.91 -3.95
N VAL A 26 27.85 9.69 -3.22
CA VAL A 26 27.07 8.44 -3.28
C VAL A 26 25.60 8.71 -3.56
N THR A 27 24.97 7.82 -4.31
CA THR A 27 23.52 7.84 -4.50
C THR A 27 22.85 7.14 -3.32
N VAL A 28 22.00 7.85 -2.60
CA VAL A 28 21.18 7.27 -1.53
C VAL A 28 19.91 6.70 -2.15
N ILE A 29 19.61 5.43 -1.85
CA ILE A 29 18.38 4.76 -2.27
C ILE A 29 17.53 4.51 -1.02
N ASP A 30 16.31 5.04 -1.02
CA ASP A 30 15.36 4.83 0.07
C ASP A 30 14.65 3.48 -0.10
N PHE A 31 14.92 2.56 0.83
CA PHE A 31 14.27 1.26 0.93
C PHE A 31 13.23 1.22 2.07
N THR A 32 12.83 2.37 2.60
CA THR A 32 11.79 2.46 3.64
C THR A 32 10.48 1.89 3.10
N VAL A 33 9.93 0.93 3.84
CA VAL A 33 8.65 0.33 3.49
C VAL A 33 7.56 1.37 3.73
N THR A 34 6.78 1.67 2.70
CA THR A 34 5.61 2.56 2.79
C THR A 34 4.34 1.76 3.01
N MET A 35 3.30 2.38 3.58
CA MET A 35 1.99 1.72 3.78
C MET A 35 1.44 1.15 2.47
N LYS A 36 1.44 1.96 1.40
CA LYS A 36 0.98 1.54 0.08
C LYS A 36 1.87 0.46 -0.55
N GLY A 37 3.20 0.60 -0.42
CA GLY A 37 4.14 -0.38 -0.95
C GLY A 37 4.00 -1.75 -0.26
N LEU A 38 3.78 -1.76 1.05
CA LEU A 38 3.51 -3.00 1.78
C LEU A 38 2.14 -3.58 1.43
N GLU A 39 1.12 -2.74 1.30
CA GLU A 39 -0.21 -3.15 0.87
C GLU A 39 -0.16 -3.89 -0.48
N ASP A 40 0.51 -3.33 -1.49
CA ASP A 40 0.66 -3.98 -2.80
C ASP A 40 1.43 -5.31 -2.70
N GLN A 41 2.45 -5.36 -1.83
CA GLN A 41 3.20 -6.58 -1.56
C GLN A 41 2.38 -7.65 -0.83
N LEU A 42 1.48 -7.26 0.06
CA LEU A 42 0.58 -8.17 0.77
C LEU A 42 -0.53 -8.64 -0.16
N LEU A 43 -1.06 -7.77 -1.03
CA LEU A 43 -2.06 -8.14 -2.03
C LEU A 43 -1.55 -9.27 -2.92
N ALA A 44 -0.33 -9.13 -3.46
CA ALA A 44 0.28 -10.18 -4.27
C ALA A 44 0.39 -11.52 -3.52
N ARG A 45 0.65 -11.48 -2.21
CA ARG A 45 0.73 -12.69 -1.37
C ARG A 45 -0.63 -13.30 -1.08
N VAL A 46 -1.65 -12.49 -0.83
CA VAL A 46 -3.04 -12.96 -0.61
C VAL A 46 -3.55 -13.63 -1.88
N VAL A 47 -3.38 -12.98 -3.03
CA VAL A 47 -3.81 -13.51 -4.34
C VAL A 47 -3.08 -14.81 -4.65
N LEU A 48 -1.76 -14.87 -4.44
CA LEU A 48 -0.99 -16.10 -4.65
C LEU A 48 -1.50 -17.27 -3.79
N GLN A 49 -2.01 -17.00 -2.59
CA GLN A 49 -2.49 -18.03 -1.69
C GLN A 49 -3.96 -18.43 -1.95
N GLU A 50 -4.84 -17.48 -2.22
CA GLU A 50 -6.29 -17.74 -2.36
C GLU A 50 -6.69 -18.06 -3.81
N LYS A 51 -6.02 -17.48 -4.81
CA LYS A 51 -6.29 -17.68 -6.24
C LYS A 51 -4.98 -17.78 -7.05
N PRO A 52 -4.17 -18.84 -6.86
CA PRO A 52 -2.89 -19.01 -7.55
C PRO A 52 -3.02 -19.02 -9.07
N GLU A 53 -4.16 -19.47 -9.60
CA GLU A 53 -4.47 -19.47 -11.03
C GLU A 53 -4.46 -18.07 -11.65
N LEU A 54 -4.95 -17.05 -10.94
CA LEU A 54 -4.92 -15.66 -11.41
C LEU A 54 -3.49 -15.12 -11.50
N GLN A 55 -2.63 -15.52 -10.56
CA GLN A 55 -1.23 -15.10 -10.56
C GLN A 55 -0.46 -15.74 -11.71
N GLU A 56 -0.75 -16.99 -12.02
CA GLU A 56 -0.17 -17.70 -13.16
C GLU A 56 -0.66 -17.13 -14.49
N GLU A 57 -1.95 -16.80 -14.60
CA GLU A 57 -2.51 -16.11 -15.78
C GLU A 57 -1.86 -14.74 -15.97
N ARG A 58 -1.70 -13.96 -14.90
CA ARG A 58 -0.99 -12.67 -14.92
C ARG A 58 0.44 -12.81 -15.41
N ARG A 59 1.16 -13.83 -14.95
CA ARG A 59 2.56 -14.10 -15.35
C ARG A 59 2.65 -14.41 -16.84
N LYS A 60 1.81 -15.32 -17.34
CA LYS A 60 1.74 -15.68 -18.77
C LYS A 60 1.41 -14.47 -19.64
N LEU A 61 0.42 -13.67 -19.22
CA LEU A 61 0.03 -12.46 -19.92
C LEU A 61 1.18 -11.45 -20.02
N LEU A 62 1.95 -11.28 -18.94
CA LEU A 62 3.11 -10.38 -18.93
C LEU A 62 4.21 -10.85 -19.89
N GLU A 63 4.49 -12.16 -19.91
CA GLU A 63 5.42 -12.77 -20.85
C GLU A 63 4.96 -12.55 -22.30
N GLU A 64 3.69 -12.81 -22.61
CA GLU A 64 3.10 -12.56 -23.92
C GLU A 64 3.22 -11.08 -24.33
N VAL A 65 2.83 -10.14 -23.46
CA VAL A 65 2.94 -8.70 -23.72
C VAL A 65 4.39 -8.29 -24.01
N ASN A 66 5.36 -8.83 -23.26
CA ASN A 66 6.78 -8.57 -23.51
C ASN A 66 7.24 -9.13 -24.86
N THR A 67 6.82 -10.34 -25.23
CA THR A 67 7.14 -10.91 -26.55
C THR A 67 6.54 -10.09 -27.69
N TYR A 68 5.29 -9.62 -27.54
CA TYR A 68 4.63 -8.77 -28.53
C TYR A 68 5.29 -7.40 -28.67
N LYS A 69 5.67 -6.77 -27.55
CA LYS A 69 6.43 -5.51 -27.56
C LYS A 69 7.78 -5.67 -28.26
N LYS A 70 8.51 -6.76 -27.95
CA LYS A 70 9.77 -7.09 -28.62
C LYS A 70 9.58 -7.27 -30.12
N LYS A 71 8.55 -8.02 -30.53
CA LYS A 71 8.23 -8.25 -31.95
C LYS A 71 7.89 -6.95 -32.68
N ILE A 72 7.21 -5.99 -32.05
CA ILE A 72 6.98 -4.67 -32.64
C ILE A 72 8.31 -3.93 -32.85
N SER A 73 9.20 -3.93 -31.86
CA SER A 73 10.52 -3.29 -31.99
C SER A 73 11.32 -3.92 -33.13
N GLU A 74 11.37 -5.25 -33.20
CA GLU A 74 12.08 -5.99 -34.26
C GLU A 74 11.53 -5.67 -35.65
N LEU A 75 10.19 -5.58 -35.79
CA LEU A 75 9.55 -5.19 -37.05
C LEU A 75 9.86 -3.73 -37.43
N GLN A 76 9.94 -2.82 -36.45
CA GLN A 76 10.31 -1.42 -36.69
C GLN A 76 11.77 -1.29 -37.09
N ASP A 77 12.67 -2.03 -36.45
CA ASP A 77 14.10 -2.03 -36.73
C ASP A 77 14.40 -2.65 -38.11
N ASP A 78 13.75 -3.77 -38.47
CA ASP A 78 13.89 -4.38 -39.81
C ASP A 78 13.38 -3.43 -40.91
N LEU A 79 12.23 -2.78 -40.69
CA LEU A 79 11.70 -1.78 -41.61
C LEU A 79 12.69 -0.61 -41.80
N LEU A 80 13.22 -0.08 -40.70
CA LEU A 80 14.16 1.04 -40.73
C LEU A 80 15.46 0.67 -41.44
N TYR A 81 16.00 -0.53 -41.16
CA TYR A 81 17.20 -1.05 -41.82
C TYR A 81 17.00 -1.16 -43.33
N ARG A 82 15.87 -1.70 -43.77
CA ARG A 82 15.56 -1.85 -45.20
C ARG A 82 15.33 -0.50 -45.90
N LEU A 83 14.67 0.45 -45.24
CA LEU A 83 14.51 1.81 -45.76
C LEU A 83 15.86 2.53 -45.90
N ALA A 84 16.77 2.34 -44.94
CA ALA A 84 18.09 2.97 -44.94
C ALA A 84 19.05 2.38 -46.00
N ASN A 85 18.92 1.09 -46.31
CA ASN A 85 19.78 0.39 -47.27
C ASN A 85 19.19 0.29 -48.68
N CYS A 86 17.99 0.83 -48.92
CA CYS A 86 17.39 0.87 -50.25
C CYS A 86 18.16 1.87 -51.14
N THR A 87 18.99 1.37 -52.05
CA THR A 87 19.70 2.18 -53.05
C THR A 87 18.86 2.31 -54.32
N GLY A 88 17.95 3.29 -54.38
CA GLY A 88 17.08 3.51 -55.54
C GLY A 88 15.76 4.18 -55.19
N SER A 89 14.84 4.25 -56.15
CA SER A 89 13.45 4.67 -55.89
C SER A 89 12.71 3.54 -55.16
N LEU A 90 12.09 3.87 -54.03
CA LEU A 90 11.37 2.90 -53.17
C LEU A 90 10.23 2.15 -53.89
N LEU A 91 9.75 2.69 -55.01
CA LEU A 91 8.68 2.13 -55.83
C LEU A 91 9.17 1.08 -56.84
N ASP A 92 10.49 1.01 -57.09
CA ASP A 92 11.07 0.14 -58.11
C ASP A 92 11.53 -1.22 -57.55
N ASP A 93 11.48 -1.38 -56.21
CA ASP A 93 11.86 -2.62 -55.52
C ASP A 93 10.60 -3.39 -55.04
N PRO A 94 10.14 -4.39 -55.81
CA PRO A 94 8.94 -5.15 -55.46
C PRO A 94 9.09 -5.92 -54.14
N ASP A 95 10.31 -6.31 -53.75
CA ASP A 95 10.55 -7.03 -52.50
C ASP A 95 10.29 -6.13 -51.27
N ILE A 96 10.56 -4.83 -51.38
CA ILE A 96 10.31 -3.87 -50.28
C ILE A 96 8.81 -3.65 -50.07
N ILE A 97 8.01 -3.64 -51.15
CA ILE A 97 6.55 -3.47 -51.08
C ILE A 97 5.89 -4.68 -50.40
N ASP A 98 6.32 -5.90 -50.72
CA ASP A 98 5.81 -7.13 -50.10
C ASP A 98 6.19 -7.22 -48.61
N VAL A 99 7.41 -6.80 -48.27
CA VAL A 99 7.88 -6.74 -46.87
C VAL A 99 7.15 -5.66 -46.07
N LEU A 100 6.86 -4.50 -46.67
CA LEU A 100 6.03 -3.45 -46.06
C LEU A 100 4.61 -3.96 -45.78
N ASN A 101 4.00 -4.67 -46.73
CA ASN A 101 2.66 -5.23 -46.56
C ASN A 101 2.61 -6.32 -45.49
N THR A 102 3.58 -7.23 -45.46
CA THR A 102 3.69 -8.26 -44.42
C THR A 102 4.00 -7.68 -43.05
N THR A 103 4.86 -6.67 -42.96
CA THR A 103 5.16 -5.93 -41.72
C THR A 103 3.93 -5.20 -41.21
N LYS A 104 3.20 -4.49 -42.08
CA LYS A 104 1.95 -3.80 -41.74
C LYS A 104 0.90 -4.77 -41.22
N LYS A 105 0.70 -5.90 -41.90
CA LYS A 105 -0.26 -6.94 -41.48
C LYS A 105 0.13 -7.54 -40.13
N THR A 106 1.39 -7.95 -39.97
CA THR A 106 1.88 -8.53 -38.72
C THR A 106 1.81 -7.53 -37.56
N SER A 107 2.11 -6.24 -37.82
CA SER A 107 1.98 -5.17 -36.82
C SER A 107 0.53 -4.97 -36.38
N ALA A 108 -0.41 -4.97 -37.33
CA ALA A 108 -1.85 -4.87 -37.03
C ALA A 108 -2.32 -6.06 -36.17
N ASP A 109 -1.93 -7.29 -36.53
CA ASP A 109 -2.27 -8.49 -35.77
C ASP A 109 -1.71 -8.45 -34.33
N VAL A 110 -0.46 -7.98 -34.17
CA VAL A 110 0.16 -7.85 -32.84
C VAL A 110 -0.48 -6.73 -32.03
N GLN A 111 -0.88 -5.62 -32.66
CA GLN A 111 -1.62 -4.55 -31.99
C GLN A 111 -2.99 -5.01 -31.48
N GLU A 112 -3.71 -5.82 -32.26
CA GLU A 112 -4.98 -6.41 -31.82
C GLU A 112 -4.77 -7.35 -30.64
N LYS A 113 -3.74 -8.21 -30.68
CA LYS A 113 -3.39 -9.08 -29.54
C LYS A 113 -3.00 -8.30 -28.30
N LEU A 114 -2.26 -7.20 -28.43
CA LEU A 114 -1.93 -6.30 -27.32
C LEU A 114 -3.17 -5.62 -26.74
N LYS A 115 -4.16 -5.28 -27.57
CA LYS A 115 -5.45 -4.75 -27.10
C LYS A 115 -6.19 -5.80 -26.27
N ASN A 116 -6.31 -7.03 -26.77
CA ASN A 116 -6.96 -8.14 -26.05
C ASN A 116 -6.21 -8.45 -24.74
N ALA A 117 -4.88 -8.38 -24.74
CA ALA A 117 -4.06 -8.57 -23.56
C ALA A 117 -4.31 -7.47 -22.50
N ARG A 118 -4.47 -6.20 -22.91
CA ARG A 118 -4.85 -5.12 -21.97
C ARG A 118 -6.22 -5.36 -21.35
N GLU A 119 -7.20 -5.81 -22.12
CA GLU A 119 -8.52 -6.13 -21.59
C GLU A 119 -8.44 -7.29 -20.57
N ALA A 120 -7.63 -8.31 -20.86
CA ALA A 120 -7.34 -9.40 -19.90
C ALA A 120 -6.63 -8.88 -18.65
N GLU A 121 -5.64 -8.00 -18.80
CA GLU A 121 -4.89 -7.40 -17.68
C GLU A 121 -5.82 -6.65 -16.73
N VAL A 122 -6.77 -5.87 -17.27
CA VAL A 122 -7.78 -5.14 -16.47
C VAL A 122 -8.69 -6.12 -15.72
N ARG A 123 -9.15 -7.20 -16.37
CA ARG A 123 -9.97 -8.23 -15.72
C ARG A 123 -9.22 -8.91 -14.57
N ILE A 124 -7.99 -9.34 -14.81
CA ILE A 124 -7.13 -9.99 -13.80
C ILE A 124 -6.86 -9.03 -12.64
N THR A 125 -6.53 -7.77 -12.95
CA THR A 125 -6.29 -6.75 -11.93
C THR A 125 -7.53 -6.53 -11.09
N THR A 126 -8.70 -6.40 -11.70
CA THR A 126 -9.98 -6.24 -10.97
C THR A 126 -10.23 -7.42 -10.03
N ALA A 127 -9.99 -8.65 -10.49
CA ALA A 127 -10.14 -9.86 -9.68
C ALA A 127 -9.14 -9.92 -8.51
N CYS A 128 -7.92 -9.38 -8.69
CA CYS A 128 -6.95 -9.25 -7.60
C CYS A 128 -7.40 -8.20 -6.58
N GLU A 129 -7.90 -7.05 -7.05
CA GLU A 129 -8.34 -5.92 -6.23
C GLU A 129 -9.50 -6.27 -5.29
N GLU A 130 -10.28 -7.34 -5.56
CA GLU A 130 -11.26 -7.90 -4.61
C GLU A 130 -10.64 -8.22 -3.24
N PHE A 131 -9.36 -8.61 -3.20
CA PHE A 131 -8.64 -8.95 -1.98
C PHE A 131 -7.92 -7.78 -1.32
N ARG A 132 -7.96 -6.57 -1.92
CA ARG A 132 -7.30 -5.37 -1.37
C ARG A 132 -7.67 -5.07 0.09
N PRO A 133 -8.92 -5.24 0.55
CA PRO A 133 -9.24 -5.02 1.96
C PRO A 133 -8.38 -5.84 2.94
N VAL A 134 -7.97 -7.06 2.57
CA VAL A 134 -7.09 -7.91 3.38
C VAL A 134 -5.67 -7.34 3.43
N ALA A 135 -5.18 -6.85 2.29
CA ALA A 135 -3.86 -6.25 2.18
C ALA A 135 -3.76 -4.91 2.92
N ASP A 136 -4.78 -4.06 2.79
CA ASP A 136 -4.92 -2.79 3.51
C ASP A 136 -4.93 -3.03 5.03
N ARG A 137 -5.78 -3.98 5.48
CA ARG A 137 -5.79 -4.41 6.89
C ARG A 137 -4.43 -4.90 7.36
N GLY A 138 -3.74 -5.72 6.58
CA GLY A 138 -2.42 -6.23 6.92
C GLY A 138 -1.36 -5.13 7.01
N SER A 139 -1.37 -4.17 6.08
CA SER A 139 -0.46 -3.03 6.11
C SER A 139 -0.71 -2.18 7.36
N LEU A 140 -1.96 -1.81 7.62
CA LEU A 140 -2.35 -1.05 8.81
C LEU A 140 -1.89 -1.73 10.12
N LEU A 141 -2.10 -3.04 10.23
CA LEU A 141 -1.67 -3.82 11.39
C LEU A 141 -0.15 -3.81 11.57
N TYR A 142 0.62 -4.00 10.49
CA TYR A 142 2.08 -3.97 10.57
C TYR A 142 2.61 -2.61 11.04
N PHE A 143 2.09 -1.52 10.47
CA PHE A 143 2.53 -0.19 10.86
C PHE A 143 2.12 0.16 12.29
N LEU A 144 0.94 -0.27 12.75
CA LEU A 144 0.58 -0.16 14.16
C LEU A 144 1.57 -0.90 15.07
N ILE A 145 1.99 -2.11 14.70
CA ILE A 145 2.99 -2.87 15.46
C ILE A 145 4.35 -2.16 15.45
N ALA A 146 4.76 -1.63 14.30
CA ALA A 146 6.01 -0.89 14.19
C ALA A 146 5.99 0.40 15.04
N GLU A 147 4.85 1.10 15.09
CA GLU A 147 4.61 2.26 15.95
C GLU A 147 4.74 1.90 17.45
N MET A 148 4.43 0.66 17.88
CA MET A 148 4.59 0.27 19.29
C MET A 148 6.06 0.37 19.77
N SER A 149 7.04 0.31 18.87
CA SER A 149 8.45 0.50 19.22
C SER A 149 8.78 1.91 19.73
N THR A 150 7.91 2.90 19.49
CA THR A 150 8.07 4.26 20.05
C THR A 150 7.61 4.35 21.50
N ILE A 151 6.78 3.42 21.96
CA ILE A 151 6.35 3.32 23.36
C ILE A 151 7.46 2.67 24.17
N GLU A 152 7.98 1.55 23.69
CA GLU A 152 9.09 0.84 24.33
C GLU A 152 10.00 0.20 23.27
N VAL A 153 11.31 0.36 23.44
CA VAL A 153 12.33 -0.07 22.46
C VAL A 153 12.32 -1.59 22.29
N MET A 154 11.81 -2.33 23.28
CA MET A 154 11.68 -3.79 23.23
C MET A 154 10.62 -4.27 22.23
N TYR A 155 9.67 -3.43 21.82
CA TYR A 155 8.56 -3.82 20.92
C TYR A 155 8.95 -3.78 19.44
N GLN A 156 10.13 -4.29 19.12
CA GLN A 156 10.60 -4.41 17.75
C GLN A 156 10.13 -5.73 17.13
N THR A 157 9.27 -5.63 16.11
CA THR A 157 8.85 -6.77 15.31
C THR A 157 9.33 -6.60 13.88
N SER A 158 10.02 -7.62 13.36
CA SER A 158 10.46 -7.59 11.96
C SER A 158 9.28 -7.81 11.01
N LEU A 159 9.36 -7.22 9.81
CA LEU A 159 8.37 -7.47 8.76
C LEU A 159 8.28 -8.96 8.38
N ALA A 160 9.41 -9.68 8.41
CA ALA A 160 9.44 -11.12 8.13
C ALA A 160 8.60 -11.93 9.12
N GLN A 161 8.68 -11.61 10.41
CA GLN A 161 7.84 -12.23 11.44
C GLN A 161 6.36 -11.90 11.21
N PHE A 162 6.03 -10.64 10.93
CA PHE A 162 4.66 -10.24 10.65
C PHE A 162 4.09 -10.97 9.42
N ILE A 163 4.86 -11.10 8.33
CA ILE A 163 4.44 -11.83 7.13
C ILE A 163 4.12 -13.30 7.46
N GLN A 164 4.85 -13.92 8.38
CA GLN A 164 4.55 -15.29 8.81
C GLN A 164 3.23 -15.37 9.57
N VAL A 165 2.96 -14.43 10.48
CA VAL A 165 1.67 -14.32 11.18
C VAL A 165 0.54 -14.08 10.19
N PHE A 166 0.72 -13.18 9.23
CA PHE A 166 -0.23 -12.87 8.17
C PHE A 166 -0.61 -14.13 7.36
N LYS A 167 0.39 -14.91 6.93
CA LYS A 167 0.17 -16.19 6.23
C LYS A 167 -0.60 -17.19 7.09
N LEU A 168 -0.19 -17.35 8.35
CA LEU A 168 -0.85 -18.26 9.28
C LEU A 168 -2.30 -17.85 9.54
N SER A 169 -2.60 -16.55 9.65
CA SER A 169 -3.96 -16.05 9.81
C SER A 169 -4.85 -16.40 8.62
N MET A 170 -4.35 -16.35 7.39
CA MET A 170 -5.11 -16.79 6.21
C MET A 170 -5.37 -18.30 6.20
N VAL A 171 -4.39 -19.11 6.62
CA VAL A 171 -4.54 -20.58 6.71
C VAL A 171 -5.55 -20.97 7.79
N HIS A 172 -5.52 -20.31 8.94
CA HIS A 172 -6.41 -20.60 10.07
C HIS A 172 -7.80 -19.97 9.92
N ALA A 173 -7.99 -19.02 9.00
CA ALA A 173 -9.30 -18.43 8.77
C ALA A 173 -10.28 -19.48 8.23
N ASP A 174 -11.54 -19.40 8.65
CA ASP A 174 -12.58 -20.32 8.20
C ASP A 174 -12.79 -20.25 6.69
N LYS A 175 -12.79 -21.42 6.05
CA LYS A 175 -13.04 -21.53 4.61
C LYS A 175 -14.49 -21.18 4.29
N ALA A 176 -14.70 -20.46 3.20
CA ALA A 176 -16.03 -20.15 2.70
C ALA A 176 -16.03 -20.19 1.17
N ASN A 177 -17.11 -20.67 0.57
CA ASN A 177 -17.25 -20.77 -0.89
C ASN A 177 -17.55 -19.40 -1.54
N ILE A 178 -18.07 -18.45 -0.76
CA ILE A 178 -18.38 -17.10 -1.22
C ILE A 178 -17.14 -16.21 -0.97
N PRO A 179 -16.54 -15.60 -2.00
CA PRO A 179 -15.33 -14.77 -1.85
C PRO A 179 -15.50 -13.65 -0.81
N ALA A 180 -16.63 -12.95 -0.81
CA ALA A 180 -16.91 -11.90 0.16
C ALA A 180 -16.89 -12.41 1.62
N LYS A 181 -17.51 -13.57 1.88
CA LYS A 181 -17.51 -14.17 3.22
C LYS A 181 -16.13 -14.69 3.61
N ARG A 182 -15.38 -15.23 2.65
CA ARG A 182 -14.00 -15.67 2.85
C ARG A 182 -13.10 -14.49 3.25
N ILE A 183 -13.22 -13.36 2.57
CA ILE A 183 -12.49 -12.12 2.90
C ILE A 183 -12.82 -11.66 4.33
N GLU A 184 -14.09 -11.64 4.71
CA GLU A 184 -14.52 -11.27 6.07
C GLU A 184 -13.90 -12.17 7.14
N ASN A 185 -13.93 -13.50 6.92
CA ASN A 185 -13.33 -14.47 7.84
C ASN A 185 -11.81 -14.24 7.97
N ILE A 186 -11.12 -13.98 6.86
CA ILE A 186 -9.69 -13.67 6.86
C ILE A 186 -9.42 -12.37 7.63
N LEU A 187 -10.21 -11.32 7.41
CA LEU A 187 -10.06 -10.04 8.11
C LEU A 187 -10.20 -10.19 9.62
N HIS A 188 -11.20 -10.97 10.06
CA HIS A 188 -11.42 -11.27 11.47
C HIS A 188 -10.24 -12.05 12.07
N GLN A 189 -9.84 -13.15 11.43
CA GLN A 189 -8.74 -13.98 11.92
C GLN A 189 -7.37 -13.29 11.84
N LEU A 190 -7.18 -12.42 10.86
CA LEU A 190 -5.98 -11.60 10.76
C LEU A 190 -5.91 -10.62 11.93
N THR A 191 -6.98 -9.87 12.18
CA THR A 191 -7.03 -8.91 13.29
C THR A 191 -6.82 -9.61 14.63
N PHE A 192 -7.57 -10.69 14.89
CA PHE A 192 -7.50 -11.43 16.15
C PHE A 192 -6.20 -12.21 16.32
N GLY A 193 -5.73 -12.89 15.28
CA GLY A 193 -4.49 -13.67 15.30
C GLY A 193 -3.26 -12.78 15.49
N THR A 194 -3.21 -11.63 14.81
CA THR A 194 -2.17 -10.62 15.03
C THR A 194 -2.24 -10.05 16.44
N PHE A 195 -3.43 -9.72 16.93
CA PHE A 195 -3.61 -9.23 18.30
C PHE A 195 -3.07 -10.21 19.33
N LEU A 196 -3.43 -11.49 19.24
CA LEU A 196 -2.95 -12.53 20.15
C LEU A 196 -1.44 -12.72 20.07
N TYR A 197 -0.87 -12.69 18.86
CA TYR A 197 0.56 -12.87 18.66
C TYR A 197 1.36 -11.74 19.32
N ILE A 198 0.97 -10.49 19.08
CA ILE A 198 1.67 -9.32 19.60
C ILE A 198 1.45 -9.16 21.11
N SER A 199 0.23 -9.40 21.59
CA SER A 199 -0.08 -9.30 23.02
C SER A 199 0.72 -10.27 23.89
N ARG A 200 1.28 -11.35 23.34
CA ARG A 200 2.20 -12.24 24.07
C ARG A 200 3.55 -11.58 24.38
N GLY A 201 3.99 -10.63 23.56
CA GLY A 201 5.26 -9.90 23.74
C GLY A 201 5.12 -8.55 24.46
N LEU A 202 3.89 -8.07 24.66
CA LEU A 202 3.61 -6.80 25.34
C LEU A 202 3.54 -6.97 26.86
N PHE A 203 3.99 -5.94 27.59
CA PHE A 203 3.73 -5.84 29.03
C PHE A 203 2.24 -5.60 29.28
N GLU A 204 1.74 -6.07 30.43
CA GLU A 204 0.32 -5.99 30.78
C GLU A 204 -0.24 -4.56 30.68
N THR A 205 0.54 -3.58 31.15
CA THR A 205 0.21 -2.14 31.10
C THR A 205 0.01 -1.61 29.69
N HIS A 206 0.68 -2.19 28.69
CA HIS A 206 0.63 -1.72 27.30
C HIS A 206 -0.35 -2.51 26.43
N LYS A 207 -0.93 -3.61 26.93
CA LYS A 207 -1.95 -4.38 26.20
C LYS A 207 -3.24 -3.59 26.00
N GLU A 208 -3.67 -2.83 27.00
CA GLU A 208 -4.86 -1.98 26.91
C GLU A 208 -4.65 -0.87 25.87
N VAL A 209 -3.49 -0.21 25.91
CA VAL A 209 -3.09 0.81 24.94
C VAL A 209 -3.09 0.24 23.53
N PHE A 210 -2.47 -0.93 23.31
CA PHE A 210 -2.47 -1.59 22.01
C PHE A 210 -3.88 -1.96 21.54
N SER A 211 -4.72 -2.48 22.43
CA SER A 211 -6.11 -2.84 22.11
C SER A 211 -6.93 -1.62 21.67
N LEU A 212 -6.77 -0.49 22.39
CA LEU A 212 -7.44 0.76 22.06
C LEU A 212 -6.93 1.33 20.73
N LEU A 213 -5.61 1.39 20.53
CA LEU A 213 -5.01 1.88 19.29
C LEU A 213 -5.41 1.01 18.10
N LEU A 214 -5.47 -0.31 18.28
CA LEU A 214 -5.96 -1.23 17.26
C LEU A 214 -7.40 -0.88 16.86
N ALA A 215 -8.32 -0.79 17.83
CA ALA A 215 -9.71 -0.48 17.54
C ALA A 215 -9.86 0.88 16.83
N LEU A 216 -9.15 1.91 17.31
CA LEU A 216 -9.21 3.26 16.75
C LEU A 216 -8.63 3.34 15.34
N LYS A 217 -7.46 2.73 15.09
CA LYS A 217 -6.86 2.70 13.74
C LYS A 217 -7.76 1.97 12.75
N LEU A 218 -8.43 0.89 13.16
CA LEU A 218 -9.41 0.19 12.32
C LEU A 218 -10.62 1.07 11.99
N GLN A 219 -11.18 1.76 12.99
CA GLN A 219 -12.33 2.65 12.80
C GLN A 219 -12.00 3.91 12.00
N LEU A 220 -10.78 4.44 12.14
CA LEU A 220 -10.25 5.53 11.32
C LEU A 220 -10.12 5.08 9.85
N ASN A 221 -9.58 3.89 9.59
CA ASN A 221 -9.47 3.37 8.21
C ASN A 221 -10.85 3.12 7.57
N GLN A 222 -11.84 2.73 8.38
CA GLN A 222 -13.24 2.60 7.93
C GLN A 222 -13.98 3.94 7.80
N ASN A 223 -13.33 5.08 8.10
CA ASN A 223 -13.93 6.42 8.13
C ASN A 223 -15.15 6.55 9.07
N ILE A 224 -15.26 5.67 10.07
CA ILE A 224 -16.30 5.76 11.11
C ILE A 224 -15.96 6.89 12.09
N ILE A 225 -14.67 7.04 12.40
CA ILE A 225 -14.14 8.12 13.22
C ILE A 225 -13.33 9.04 12.31
N THR A 226 -13.50 10.36 12.49
CA THR A 226 -12.66 11.36 11.83
C THR A 226 -11.41 11.63 12.66
N ILE A 227 -10.29 11.91 12.01
CA ILE A 227 -9.02 12.28 12.68
C ILE A 227 -9.23 13.45 13.65
N ASP A 228 -10.10 14.40 13.32
CA ASP A 228 -10.45 15.52 14.21
C ASP A 228 -11.14 15.08 15.50
N HIS A 229 -12.06 14.10 15.44
CA HIS A 229 -12.68 13.53 16.64
C HIS A 229 -11.61 12.83 17.49
N PHE A 230 -10.75 12.02 16.87
CA PHE A 230 -9.65 11.35 17.57
C PHE A 230 -8.71 12.35 18.26
N ASN A 231 -8.30 13.41 17.55
CA ASN A 231 -7.47 14.48 18.10
C ASN A 231 -8.16 15.26 19.21
N CYS A 232 -9.48 15.48 19.10
CA CYS A 232 -10.28 16.12 20.14
C CYS A 232 -10.24 15.32 21.45
N PHE A 233 -10.38 14.00 21.38
CA PHE A 233 -10.29 13.13 22.57
C PHE A 233 -8.87 13.01 23.12
N LEU A 234 -7.84 13.11 22.27
CA LEU A 234 -6.44 13.01 22.70
C LEU A 234 -5.90 14.31 23.32
N LYS A 235 -6.19 15.46 22.71
CA LYS A 235 -5.63 16.77 23.11
C LYS A 235 -6.57 17.55 24.04
N GLY A 236 -7.88 17.29 23.97
CA GLY A 236 -8.89 18.08 24.68
C GLY A 236 -8.83 19.56 24.32
N GLY A 237 -9.36 20.40 25.22
CA GLY A 237 -9.35 21.85 25.11
C GLY A 237 -8.07 22.52 25.61
N ALA A 238 -6.96 21.78 25.74
CA ALA A 238 -5.70 22.32 26.27
C ALA A 238 -5.10 23.45 25.42
N ALA A 239 -5.51 23.56 24.14
CA ALA A 239 -5.10 24.62 23.24
C ALA A 239 -5.99 25.87 23.30
N LEU A 240 -7.08 25.85 24.07
CA LEU A 240 -8.05 26.95 24.17
C LEU A 240 -7.72 27.87 25.36
N ASP A 241 -7.85 29.17 25.15
CA ASP A 241 -7.68 30.17 26.20
C ASP A 241 -9.03 30.57 26.81
N ILE A 242 -9.17 30.38 28.12
CA ILE A 242 -10.39 30.66 28.87
C ILE A 242 -10.87 32.11 28.78
N ALA A 243 -9.95 33.07 28.56
CA ALA A 243 -10.30 34.48 28.43
C ALA A 243 -10.98 34.80 27.08
N SER A 244 -10.68 34.03 26.04
CA SER A 244 -11.23 34.18 24.70
C SER A 244 -12.56 33.44 24.50
N GLU A 245 -12.94 32.60 25.47
CA GLU A 245 -13.99 31.62 25.33
C GLU A 245 -15.28 32.00 26.07
N ARG A 246 -16.37 31.28 25.76
CA ARG A 246 -17.68 31.49 26.39
C ARG A 246 -17.54 31.43 27.92
N LYS A 247 -18.19 32.37 28.63
CA LYS A 247 -18.18 32.37 30.10
C LYS A 247 -18.87 31.12 30.66
N LYS A 248 -18.31 30.61 31.74
CA LYS A 248 -18.85 29.45 32.46
C LYS A 248 -20.28 29.71 32.94
N PRO A 249 -21.21 28.75 32.79
CA PRO A 249 -22.56 28.85 33.34
C PRO A 249 -22.58 28.88 34.88
N LYS A 250 -21.67 28.14 35.52
CA LYS A 250 -21.61 27.98 36.98
C LYS A 250 -20.17 27.94 37.48
N SER A 251 -19.95 28.49 38.68
CA SER A 251 -18.62 28.66 39.29
C SER A 251 -17.96 27.36 39.78
N TRP A 252 -18.73 26.27 39.93
CA TRP A 252 -18.19 24.97 40.37
C TRP A 252 -17.44 24.21 39.27
N ILE A 253 -17.59 24.62 38.00
CA ILE A 253 -16.97 23.93 36.86
C ILE A 253 -15.48 24.33 36.78
N PRO A 254 -14.54 23.36 36.85
CA PRO A 254 -13.12 23.65 36.68
C PRO A 254 -12.81 24.23 35.30
N ASP A 255 -11.83 25.13 35.24
CA ASP A 255 -11.37 25.81 34.01
C ASP A 255 -11.04 24.79 32.90
N ALA A 256 -10.25 23.77 33.23
CA ALA A 256 -9.85 22.71 32.31
C ALA A 256 -11.05 21.90 31.78
N ALA A 257 -12.02 21.59 32.63
CA ALA A 257 -13.22 20.85 32.23
C ALA A 257 -14.09 21.68 31.28
N TRP A 258 -14.19 22.98 31.52
CA TRP A 258 -14.94 23.90 30.66
C TRP A 258 -14.31 24.05 29.27
N LEU A 259 -12.97 24.17 29.20
CA LEU A 259 -12.26 24.21 27.92
C LEU A 259 -12.44 22.91 27.12
N ASN A 260 -12.42 21.75 27.79
CA ASN A 260 -12.70 20.47 27.15
C ASN A 260 -14.14 20.39 26.61
N ILE A 261 -15.13 20.91 27.35
CA ILE A 261 -16.53 20.99 26.92
C ILE A 261 -16.67 21.84 25.66
N ILE A 262 -15.98 22.99 25.60
CA ILE A 262 -16.01 23.88 24.45
C ILE A 262 -15.38 23.21 23.22
N GLU A 263 -14.22 22.57 23.36
CA GLU A 263 -13.58 21.88 22.24
C GLU A 263 -14.47 20.75 21.70
N ILE A 264 -15.06 19.96 22.59
CA ILE A 264 -16.02 18.91 22.23
C ILE A 264 -17.24 19.48 21.51
N SER A 265 -17.83 20.57 22.01
CA SER A 265 -18.98 21.24 21.40
C SER A 265 -18.70 21.74 19.97
N ARG A 266 -17.47 22.22 19.72
CA ARG A 266 -17.06 22.68 18.38
C ARG A 266 -16.84 21.54 17.40
N LYS A 267 -16.20 20.47 17.85
CA LYS A 267 -15.72 19.39 16.98
C LYS A 267 -16.76 18.30 16.77
N LEU A 268 -17.64 18.07 17.73
CA LEU A 268 -18.63 17.00 17.68
C LEU A 268 -20.04 17.61 17.58
N PRO A 269 -20.73 17.46 16.42
CA PRO A 269 -22.07 18.01 16.22
C PRO A 269 -23.09 17.57 17.27
N LEU A 270 -22.92 16.35 17.81
CA LEU A 270 -23.79 15.78 18.84
C LEU A 270 -23.76 16.56 20.16
N PHE A 271 -22.63 17.22 20.47
CA PHE A 271 -22.41 17.92 21.73
C PHE A 271 -22.45 19.44 21.57
N LYS A 272 -22.98 19.93 20.45
CA LYS A 272 -23.03 21.37 20.16
C LYS A 272 -23.75 22.16 21.25
N ASP A 273 -24.82 21.61 21.80
CA ASP A 273 -25.69 22.26 22.80
C ASP A 273 -25.16 22.11 24.24
N LEU A 274 -24.05 21.38 24.45
CA LEU A 274 -23.48 21.15 25.79
C LEU A 274 -23.11 22.45 26.54
N PRO A 275 -22.61 23.51 25.88
CA PRO A 275 -22.33 24.80 26.53
C PRO A 275 -23.58 25.64 26.81
N ASP A 276 -24.75 25.24 26.32
CA ASP A 276 -26.03 25.92 26.53
C ASP A 276 -26.81 25.39 27.75
N MET A 277 -26.35 24.30 28.39
CA MET A 277 -26.94 23.71 29.60
C MET A 277 -26.49 24.35 30.92
#